data_AF-A0A531MJJ9-F1
#
_entry.id   AF-A0A531MJJ9-F1
#
_cell.length_a   1.000
_cell.length_b   1.000
_cell.length_c   1.000
_cell.angle_alpha   90.00
_cell.angle_beta   90.00
_cell.angle_gamma   90.00
#
_symmetry.space_group_name_H-M   'P 1'
#
loop_
_entity.id
_entity.type
_entity.pdbx_description
1 polymer ?
#
loop_
_entity_poly.entity_id
_entity_poly.type
_entity_poly.pdbx_seq_one_letter_code
_entity_poly.pdbx_strand_id
1 'polypeptide(L)'
;KAAATHTGALSGADRVVDAALLRAGILRVKGLTELFDAAETIARFTPLKRARVGIVTNGGGAGVLAVDQLMDCQGELAALSPATIERLNATLPSTWSHANPVDIIGDASPERYKAAVEAVAADPGTDVVLVMNCPTGLGSPLAAASAVAELTREGMVAGKPVLTCWLGEQTARAGRQILQDAGIASFETPADAATAVSYLSEWSRAQRALMRTPSSSSEEVTSNRDAVLAIFRQVAKDGRRMLTEPEAKAAISAYGIPVPETIVARSPAEAEAAAGRLFKTSEQIVVKLLSEAISHKSDIGGVVLG
;
A
#
# COMPACT_ATOMS: atom_id res chain seq x y z
N LYS A 1 -8.02 -20.62 6.26
CA LYS A 1 -8.43 -21.99 6.66
C LYS A 1 -8.41 -22.17 8.19
N ALA A 2 -7.31 -21.93 8.91
CA ALA A 2 -7.26 -22.08 10.38
C ALA A 2 -8.26 -21.20 11.16
N ALA A 3 -8.43 -19.92 10.79
CA ALA A 3 -9.41 -19.03 11.45
C ALA A 3 -10.87 -19.51 11.25
N ALA A 4 -11.22 -20.04 10.08
CA ALA A 4 -12.54 -20.60 9.81
C ALA A 4 -12.84 -21.84 10.67
N THR A 5 -11.79 -22.61 11.04
CA THR A 5 -11.90 -23.75 11.94
C THR A 5 -12.06 -23.33 13.41
N HIS A 6 -11.54 -22.16 13.78
CA HIS A 6 -11.62 -21.62 15.15
C HIS A 6 -12.92 -20.84 15.43
N THR A 7 -13.51 -20.18 14.42
CA THR A 7 -14.70 -19.32 14.62
C THR A 7 -15.92 -19.71 13.79
N GLY A 8 -15.83 -20.73 12.94
CA GLY A 8 -16.96 -21.23 12.13
C GLY A 8 -17.44 -20.29 11.03
N ALA A 9 -16.76 -19.16 10.77
CA ALA A 9 -17.15 -18.18 9.77
C ALA A 9 -16.53 -18.46 8.39
N LEU A 10 -17.35 -18.32 7.33
CA LEU A 10 -16.96 -18.63 5.95
C LEU A 10 -15.81 -17.74 5.46
N SER A 11 -14.77 -18.39 4.97
CA SER A 11 -13.57 -17.80 4.36
C SER A 11 -13.88 -17.19 2.99
N GLY A 12 -14.45 -15.97 2.97
CA GLY A 12 -14.62 -15.16 1.75
C GLY A 12 -14.55 -13.65 1.97
N ALA A 13 -14.46 -13.20 3.22
CA ALA A 13 -14.63 -11.80 3.59
C ALA A 13 -13.34 -10.98 3.67
N ASP A 14 -12.15 -11.53 3.43
CA ASP A 14 -10.90 -10.82 3.77
C ASP A 14 -10.73 -9.51 2.98
N ARG A 15 -11.01 -9.54 1.67
CA ARG A 15 -11.02 -8.32 0.84
C ARG A 15 -12.11 -7.33 1.25
N VAL A 16 -13.24 -7.83 1.74
CA VAL A 16 -14.36 -6.99 2.24
C VAL A 16 -13.97 -6.34 3.57
N VAL A 17 -13.30 -7.08 4.44
CA VAL A 17 -12.74 -6.58 5.70
C VAL A 17 -11.66 -5.54 5.43
N ASP A 18 -10.73 -5.80 4.50
CA ASP A 18 -9.72 -4.82 4.08
C ASP A 18 -10.36 -3.53 3.59
N ALA A 19 -11.36 -3.63 2.70
CA ALA A 19 -12.07 -2.47 2.20
C ALA A 19 -12.80 -1.71 3.32
N ALA A 20 -13.43 -2.42 4.25
CA ALA A 20 -14.13 -1.83 5.39
C ALA A 20 -13.17 -1.11 6.35
N LEU A 21 -12.04 -1.74 6.69
CA LEU A 21 -10.99 -1.15 7.54
C LEU A 21 -10.37 0.08 6.89
N LEU A 22 -10.03 0.00 5.59
CA LEU A 22 -9.54 1.14 4.83
C LEU A 22 -10.55 2.29 4.83
N ARG A 23 -11.83 1.99 4.63
CA ARG A 23 -12.90 3.00 4.69
C ARG A 23 -13.06 3.62 6.08
N ALA A 24 -12.83 2.84 7.13
CA ALA A 24 -12.83 3.33 8.51
C ALA A 24 -11.55 4.09 8.88
N GLY A 25 -10.58 4.22 7.98
CA GLY A 25 -9.30 4.90 8.24
C GLY A 25 -8.33 4.06 9.07
N ILE A 26 -8.57 2.76 9.19
CA ILE A 26 -7.78 1.82 9.98
C ILE A 26 -6.66 1.25 9.12
N LEU A 27 -5.42 1.35 9.60
CA LEU A 27 -4.28 0.64 9.04
C LEU A 27 -4.33 -0.83 9.50
N ARG A 28 -4.32 -1.77 8.55
CA ARG A 28 -4.27 -3.20 8.84
C ARG A 28 -2.82 -3.69 8.74
N VAL A 29 -2.38 -4.41 9.77
CA VAL A 29 -1.06 -5.07 9.84
C VAL A 29 -1.22 -6.59 9.92
N LYS A 30 -0.18 -7.35 9.58
CA LYS A 30 -0.23 -8.82 9.49
C LYS A 30 0.40 -9.55 10.67
N GLY A 31 1.07 -8.83 11.58
CA GLY A 31 1.74 -9.41 12.72
C GLY A 31 1.90 -8.43 13.89
N LEU A 32 2.36 -8.96 15.04
CA LEU A 32 2.60 -8.16 16.24
C LEU A 32 3.79 -7.21 16.06
N THR A 33 4.86 -7.65 15.40
CA THR A 33 6.02 -6.77 15.11
C THR A 33 5.58 -5.58 14.27
N GLU A 34 4.89 -5.84 13.16
CA GLU A 34 4.33 -4.81 12.29
C GLU A 34 3.38 -3.85 13.05
N LEU A 35 2.62 -4.35 14.04
CA LEU A 35 1.77 -3.51 14.87
C LEU A 35 2.57 -2.49 15.69
N PHE A 36 3.67 -2.92 16.31
CA PHE A 36 4.53 -2.02 17.08
C PHE A 36 5.28 -1.04 16.17
N ASP A 37 5.81 -1.51 15.04
CA ASP A 37 6.50 -0.65 14.07
C ASP A 37 5.56 0.40 13.46
N ALA A 38 4.33 -0.01 13.12
CA ALA A 38 3.30 0.90 12.63
C ALA A 38 2.92 1.92 13.70
N ALA A 39 2.68 1.48 14.95
CA ALA A 39 2.35 2.38 16.05
C ALA A 39 3.48 3.38 16.33
N GLU A 40 4.72 2.91 16.39
CA GLU A 40 5.93 3.73 16.59
C GLU A 40 6.07 4.81 15.51
N THR A 41 5.63 4.51 14.28
CA THR A 41 5.74 5.44 13.16
C THR A 41 4.54 6.39 13.07
N ILE A 42 3.30 5.88 13.04
CA ILE A 42 2.11 6.70 12.78
C ILE A 42 1.64 7.51 13.97
N ALA A 43 2.03 7.15 15.20
CA ALA A 43 1.67 7.92 16.39
C ALA A 43 2.42 9.27 16.47
N ARG A 44 3.52 9.41 15.73
CA ARG A 44 4.43 10.57 15.80
C ARG A 44 4.14 11.64 14.75
N PHE A 45 3.51 11.26 13.64
CA PHE A 45 3.40 12.12 12.46
C PHE A 45 1.97 12.28 11.99
N THR A 46 1.68 13.41 11.34
CA THR A 46 0.40 13.61 10.66
C THR A 46 0.37 12.92 9.29
N PRO A 47 -0.81 12.60 8.74
CA PRO A 47 -0.91 11.97 7.42
C PRO A 47 -0.20 12.78 6.34
N LEU A 48 0.62 12.11 5.54
CA LEU A 48 1.38 12.71 4.46
C LEU A 48 0.56 12.77 3.17
N LYS A 49 0.81 13.81 2.36
CA LYS A 49 0.22 13.87 1.00
C LYS A 49 0.86 12.83 0.09
N ARG A 50 2.17 12.68 0.18
CA ARG A 50 3.01 11.72 -0.55
C ARG A 50 4.15 11.29 0.38
N ALA A 51 4.77 10.17 0.09
CA ALA A 51 5.81 9.58 0.93
C ALA A 51 7.02 9.17 0.08
N ARG A 52 7.55 10.13 -0.71
CA ARG A 52 8.79 9.92 -1.47
C ARG A 52 9.98 9.91 -0.51
N VAL A 53 10.78 8.86 -0.57
CA VAL A 53 11.81 8.58 0.43
C VAL A 53 13.17 9.06 -0.04
N GLY A 54 13.80 9.93 0.73
CA GLY A 54 15.22 10.24 0.59
C GLY A 54 16.03 9.39 1.56
N ILE A 55 16.94 8.56 1.06
CA ILE A 55 17.74 7.65 1.88
C ILE A 55 19.14 8.22 2.05
N VAL A 56 19.63 8.29 3.28
CA VAL A 56 21.02 8.61 3.62
C VAL A 56 21.64 7.40 4.29
N THR A 57 22.77 6.90 3.78
CA THR A 57 23.42 5.69 4.32
C THR A 57 24.93 5.82 4.26
N ASN A 58 25.67 5.26 5.23
CA ASN A 58 27.13 5.11 5.13
C ASN A 58 27.56 3.74 4.57
N GLY A 59 26.61 2.91 4.16
CA GLY A 59 26.87 1.62 3.54
C GLY A 59 25.91 1.34 2.40
N GLY A 60 26.43 1.36 1.17
CA GLY A 60 25.64 1.12 -0.05
C GLY A 60 24.83 -0.18 -0.04
N GLY A 61 25.37 -1.27 0.52
CA GLY A 61 24.65 -2.55 0.60
C GLY A 61 23.36 -2.47 1.44
N ALA A 62 23.39 -1.75 2.56
CA ALA A 62 22.18 -1.52 3.36
C ALA A 62 21.19 -0.60 2.63
N GLY A 63 21.70 0.38 1.89
CA GLY A 63 20.89 1.24 1.02
C GLY A 63 20.13 0.43 -0.04
N VAL A 64 20.82 -0.50 -0.72
CA VAL A 64 20.19 -1.38 -1.73
C VAL A 64 19.10 -2.24 -1.09
N LEU A 65 19.36 -2.86 0.07
CA LEU A 65 18.35 -3.66 0.77
C LEU A 65 17.10 -2.82 1.15
N ALA A 66 17.30 -1.58 1.58
CA ALA A 66 16.18 -0.67 1.87
C ALA A 66 15.40 -0.30 0.60
N VAL A 67 16.08 -0.09 -0.53
CA VAL A 67 15.43 0.20 -1.82
C VAL A 67 14.62 -1.01 -2.29
N ASP A 68 15.19 -2.21 -2.28
CA ASP A 68 14.50 -3.43 -2.71
C ASP A 68 13.23 -3.64 -1.88
N GLN A 69 13.33 -3.53 -0.54
CA GLN A 69 12.16 -3.65 0.33
C GLN A 69 11.14 -2.53 0.09
N LEU A 70 11.59 -1.30 -0.17
CA LEU A 70 10.71 -0.19 -0.48
C LEU A 70 9.92 -0.46 -1.77
N MET A 71 10.56 -1.03 -2.80
CA MET A 71 9.89 -1.42 -4.04
C MET A 71 8.88 -2.55 -3.83
N ASP A 72 9.21 -3.55 -3.01
CA ASP A 72 8.28 -4.63 -2.64
C ASP A 72 7.04 -4.10 -1.90
N CYS A 73 7.21 -3.05 -1.11
CA CYS A 73 6.11 -2.32 -0.45
C CYS A 73 5.41 -1.29 -1.35
N GLN A 74 5.74 -1.22 -2.64
CA GLN A 74 5.20 -0.24 -3.59
C GLN A 74 5.46 1.22 -3.17
N GLY A 75 6.55 1.46 -2.44
CA GLY A 75 7.03 2.79 -2.07
C GLY A 75 7.74 3.49 -3.22
N GLU A 76 8.04 4.77 -3.04
CA GLU A 76 8.62 5.63 -4.06
C GLU A 76 9.90 6.28 -3.53
N LEU A 77 11.01 6.20 -4.28
CA LEU A 77 12.21 6.97 -3.96
C LEU A 77 12.07 8.40 -4.44
N ALA A 78 12.59 9.34 -3.65
CA ALA A 78 12.70 10.73 -4.04
C ALA A 78 13.70 10.91 -5.19
N ALA A 79 13.27 11.62 -6.24
CA ALA A 79 14.18 12.15 -7.24
C ALA A 79 14.77 13.47 -6.70
N LEU A 80 16.05 13.44 -6.30
CA LEU A 80 16.74 14.61 -5.75
C LEU A 80 16.89 15.69 -6.81
N SER A 81 16.62 16.93 -6.44
CA SER A 81 16.76 18.07 -7.35
C SER A 81 18.25 18.35 -7.65
N PRO A 82 18.56 18.94 -8.83
CA PRO A 82 19.94 19.33 -9.15
C PRO A 82 20.58 20.23 -8.08
N ALA A 83 19.80 21.13 -7.47
CA ALA A 83 20.26 21.99 -6.39
C ALA A 83 20.69 21.20 -5.13
N THR A 84 19.96 20.13 -4.80
CA THR A 84 20.31 19.23 -3.69
C THR A 84 21.58 18.45 -4.01
N ILE A 85 21.71 17.93 -5.24
CA ILE A 85 22.92 17.24 -5.68
C ILE A 85 24.14 18.17 -5.58
N GLU A 86 24.04 19.43 -6.00
CA GLU A 86 25.13 20.40 -5.87
C GLU A 86 25.50 20.68 -4.40
N ARG A 87 24.50 20.79 -3.51
CA ARG A 87 24.75 20.97 -2.07
C ARG A 87 25.46 19.75 -1.45
N LEU A 88 25.09 18.55 -1.89
CA LEU A 88 25.75 17.30 -1.49
C LEU A 88 27.18 17.23 -2.05
N ASN A 89 27.40 17.61 -3.31
CA ASN A 89 28.74 17.65 -3.93
C ASN A 89 29.72 18.57 -3.20
N ALA A 90 29.23 19.68 -2.65
CA ALA A 90 30.07 20.61 -1.90
C ALA A 90 30.48 20.08 -0.50
N THR A 91 29.80 19.07 0.02
CA THR A 91 29.96 18.60 1.41
C THR A 91 30.40 17.15 1.54
N LEU A 92 30.09 16.31 0.56
CA LEU A 92 30.42 14.90 0.53
C LEU A 92 31.71 14.63 -0.28
N PRO A 93 32.43 13.53 0.00
CA PRO A 93 33.56 13.10 -0.82
C PRO A 93 33.12 12.86 -2.27
N SER A 94 33.98 13.13 -3.25
CA SER A 94 33.66 12.97 -4.68
C SER A 94 33.19 11.56 -5.08
N THR A 95 33.49 10.56 -4.25
CA THR A 95 33.13 9.15 -4.42
C THR A 95 31.73 8.77 -3.91
N TRP A 96 30.94 9.72 -3.39
CA TRP A 96 29.56 9.44 -2.99
C TRP A 96 28.70 9.02 -4.19
N SER A 97 27.51 8.48 -3.96
CA SER A 97 26.69 7.84 -5.01
C SER A 97 26.16 8.76 -6.12
N HIS A 98 26.10 10.08 -5.90
CA HIS A 98 25.43 11.05 -6.80
C HIS A 98 23.97 10.73 -7.12
N ALA A 99 23.33 9.93 -6.27
CA ALA A 99 21.98 9.40 -6.46
C ALA A 99 21.24 9.25 -5.12
N ASN A 100 20.02 8.72 -5.18
CA ASN A 100 19.27 8.27 -4.01
C ASN A 100 19.18 6.74 -4.08
N PRO A 101 19.77 5.99 -3.12
CA PRO A 101 20.32 6.42 -1.83
C PRO A 101 21.58 7.28 -1.90
N VAL A 102 21.67 8.26 -0.99
CA VAL A 102 22.86 9.08 -0.76
C VAL A 102 23.85 8.27 0.09
N ASP A 103 24.82 7.65 -0.56
CA ASP A 103 25.89 6.89 0.11
C ASP A 103 27.00 7.85 0.56
N ILE A 104 27.04 8.14 1.85
CA ILE A 104 28.01 9.04 2.48
C ILE A 104 29.32 8.35 2.86
N ILE A 105 29.54 7.09 2.44
CA ILE A 105 30.77 6.31 2.63
C ILE A 105 30.98 5.84 4.09
N GLY A 106 31.58 4.66 4.26
CA GLY A 106 31.68 3.94 5.55
C GLY A 106 32.50 4.62 6.66
N ASP A 107 33.33 5.62 6.33
CA ASP A 107 34.10 6.44 7.26
C ASP A 107 33.35 7.73 7.69
N ALA A 108 32.06 7.83 7.38
CA ALA A 108 31.26 9.03 7.62
C ALA A 108 31.37 9.55 9.06
N SER A 109 31.79 10.81 9.18
CA SER A 109 31.79 11.54 10.43
C SER A 109 30.37 12.00 10.81
N PRO A 110 30.12 12.38 12.07
CA PRO A 110 28.84 12.94 12.49
C PRO A 110 28.43 14.19 11.68
N GLU A 111 29.38 15.02 11.27
CA GLU A 111 29.16 16.20 10.45
C GLU A 111 28.69 15.83 9.04
N ARG A 112 29.22 14.74 8.47
CA ARG A 112 28.80 14.22 7.16
C ARG A 112 27.34 13.73 7.21
N TYR A 113 26.95 13.07 8.31
CA TYR A 113 25.56 12.74 8.57
C TYR A 113 24.69 13.99 8.63
N LYS A 114 25.10 15.02 9.39
CA LYS A 114 24.31 16.26 9.50
C LYS A 114 24.08 16.92 8.15
N ALA A 115 25.17 17.13 7.40
CA ALA A 115 25.12 17.78 6.10
C ALA A 115 24.22 17.04 5.11
N ALA A 116 24.32 15.70 5.05
CA ALA A 116 23.51 14.89 4.15
C ALA A 116 22.02 14.89 4.55
N VAL A 117 21.72 14.72 5.84
CA VAL A 117 20.33 14.71 6.34
C VAL A 117 19.66 16.05 6.12
N GLU A 118 20.35 17.17 6.39
CA GLU A 118 19.81 18.51 6.12
C GLU A 118 19.58 18.77 4.63
N ALA A 119 20.49 18.31 3.76
CA ALA A 119 20.35 18.48 2.32
C ALA A 119 19.17 17.69 1.76
N VAL A 120 19.04 16.41 2.15
CA VAL A 120 17.94 15.54 1.73
C VAL A 120 16.61 16.00 2.33
N ALA A 121 16.58 16.42 3.59
CA ALA A 121 15.38 16.98 4.22
C ALA A 121 14.94 18.31 3.58
N ALA A 122 15.87 19.14 3.11
CA ALA A 122 15.52 20.38 2.41
C ALA A 122 15.00 20.16 0.97
N ASP A 123 15.25 18.99 0.38
CA ASP A 123 14.93 18.71 -1.02
C ASP A 123 13.40 18.65 -1.28
N PRO A 124 12.83 19.41 -2.22
CA PRO A 124 11.39 19.41 -2.48
C PRO A 124 10.85 18.08 -3.05
N GLY A 125 11.74 17.22 -3.57
CA GLY A 125 11.42 15.87 -4.04
C GLY A 125 11.26 14.85 -2.91
N THR A 126 11.76 15.16 -1.71
CA THR A 126 11.72 14.26 -0.55
C THR A 126 10.58 14.62 0.39
N ASP A 127 9.80 13.63 0.82
CA ASP A 127 8.71 13.79 1.79
C ASP A 127 9.03 13.09 3.13
N VAL A 128 9.85 12.04 3.11
CA VAL A 128 10.31 11.27 4.28
C VAL A 128 11.82 11.02 4.16
N VAL A 129 12.57 11.18 5.25
CA VAL A 129 14.01 10.91 5.27
C VAL A 129 14.28 9.61 6.04
N LEU A 130 14.92 8.64 5.38
CA LEU A 130 15.40 7.42 6.01
C LEU A 130 16.91 7.50 6.18
N VAL A 131 17.38 7.51 7.43
CA VAL A 131 18.81 7.60 7.75
C VAL A 131 19.32 6.27 8.27
N MET A 132 20.42 5.80 7.72
CA MET A 132 20.97 4.48 8.01
C MET A 132 22.40 4.56 8.49
N ASN A 133 22.73 3.73 9.48
CA ASN A 133 24.09 3.54 9.96
C ASN A 133 24.44 2.06 9.98
N CYS A 134 25.44 1.71 9.19
CA CYS A 134 26.15 0.45 9.25
C CYS A 134 27.36 0.61 10.19
N PRO A 135 27.52 -0.24 11.21
CA PRO A 135 28.67 -0.17 12.11
C PRO A 135 29.96 -0.48 11.34
N THR A 136 30.93 0.40 11.45
CA THR A 136 32.28 0.25 10.87
C THR A 136 33.34 0.44 11.95
N GLY A 137 34.57 0.03 11.70
CA GLY A 137 35.70 0.30 12.60
C GLY A 137 36.22 1.74 12.57
N LEU A 138 35.68 2.58 11.68
CA LEU A 138 36.20 3.94 11.40
C LEU A 138 35.31 5.06 11.95
N GLY A 139 34.02 4.78 12.18
CA GLY A 139 33.05 5.75 12.68
C GLY A 139 32.42 5.32 14.00
N SER A 140 31.95 6.29 14.80
CA SER A 140 31.21 6.02 16.04
C SER A 140 29.69 6.04 15.77
N PRO A 141 28.99 4.89 15.90
CA PRO A 141 27.54 4.84 15.73
C PRO A 141 26.79 5.75 16.70
N LEU A 142 27.31 5.93 17.92
CA LEU A 142 26.74 6.82 18.93
C LEU A 142 26.87 8.30 18.56
N ALA A 143 28.04 8.70 18.04
CA ALA A 143 28.25 10.08 17.63
C ALA A 143 27.39 10.42 16.40
N ALA A 144 27.25 9.48 15.46
CA ALA A 144 26.33 9.63 14.32
C ALA A 144 24.86 9.73 14.77
N ALA A 145 24.43 8.88 15.71
CA ALA A 145 23.07 8.94 16.26
C ALA A 145 22.79 10.28 16.96
N SER A 146 23.72 10.74 17.79
CA SER A 146 23.61 12.03 18.49
C SER A 146 23.53 13.20 17.49
N ALA A 147 24.35 13.16 16.44
CA ALA A 147 24.33 14.18 15.41
C ALA A 147 23.01 14.26 14.64
N VAL A 148 22.38 13.11 14.35
CA VAL A 148 21.04 13.08 13.72
C VAL A 148 19.96 13.53 14.71
N ALA A 149 20.04 13.10 15.97
CA ALA A 149 19.13 13.53 17.03
C ALA A 149 19.16 15.05 17.28
N GLU A 150 20.33 15.68 17.21
CA GLU A 150 20.47 17.14 17.37
C GLU A 150 19.82 17.95 16.23
N LEU A 151 19.66 17.35 15.05
CA LEU A 151 19.02 18.01 13.91
C LEU A 151 17.49 17.96 14.00
N THR A 152 16.94 16.95 14.67
CA THR A 152 15.51 16.73 14.68
C THR A 152 14.83 17.58 15.75
N ARG A 153 13.60 17.99 15.45
CA ARG A 153 12.64 18.46 16.45
C ARG A 153 11.41 17.59 16.32
N GLU A 154 11.06 16.88 17.40
CA GLU A 154 9.93 15.94 17.42
C GLU A 154 10.00 14.90 16.29
N GLY A 155 11.21 14.36 16.03
CA GLY A 155 11.42 13.39 14.96
C GLY A 155 11.36 13.94 13.53
N MET A 156 11.36 15.27 13.35
CA MET A 156 11.29 15.91 12.03
C MET A 156 12.48 16.83 11.73
N VAL A 157 12.87 16.90 10.46
CA VAL A 157 13.81 17.90 9.92
C VAL A 157 13.15 18.60 8.75
N ALA A 158 13.19 19.94 8.72
CA ALA A 158 12.50 20.76 7.72
C ALA A 158 11.00 20.41 7.53
N GLY A 159 10.33 19.97 8.61
CA GLY A 159 8.92 19.57 8.61
C GLY A 159 8.65 18.19 8.00
N LYS A 160 9.69 17.38 7.78
CA LYS A 160 9.58 16.03 7.21
C LYS A 160 9.94 14.97 8.24
N PRO A 161 9.18 13.86 8.33
CA PRO A 161 9.51 12.75 9.20
C PRO A 161 10.91 12.19 8.92
N VAL A 162 11.66 11.93 9.99
CA VAL A 162 12.91 11.20 9.95
C VAL A 162 12.69 9.83 10.58
N LEU A 163 13.04 8.78 9.85
CA LEU A 163 13.10 7.41 10.33
C LEU A 163 14.56 6.95 10.28
N THR A 164 14.95 6.08 11.21
CA THR A 164 16.35 5.65 11.32
C THR A 164 16.49 4.14 11.33
N CYS A 165 17.60 3.64 10.77
CA CYS A 165 18.01 2.24 10.85
C CYS A 165 19.47 2.18 11.30
N TRP A 166 19.70 1.81 12.56
CA TRP A 166 21.06 1.61 13.09
C TRP A 166 21.30 0.11 13.16
N LEU A 167 22.09 -0.41 12.22
CA LEU A 167 22.30 -1.84 12.05
C LEU A 167 23.19 -2.42 13.15
N GLY A 168 22.92 -3.66 13.51
CA GLY A 168 23.64 -4.40 14.54
C GLY A 168 22.90 -4.42 15.87
N GLU A 169 23.33 -5.28 16.77
CA GLU A 169 22.66 -5.50 18.04
C GLU A 169 23.33 -4.66 19.15
N GLN A 170 24.49 -5.09 19.63
CA GLN A 170 25.14 -4.48 20.79
C GLN A 170 25.65 -3.06 20.54
N THR A 171 26.35 -2.84 19.42
CA THR A 171 27.00 -1.56 19.09
C THR A 171 26.02 -0.45 18.70
N ALA A 172 24.86 -0.84 18.17
CA ALA A 172 23.83 0.08 17.72
C ALA A 172 22.75 0.38 18.78
N ARG A 173 22.59 -0.47 19.80
CA ARG A 173 21.54 -0.33 20.82
C ARG A 173 21.51 1.05 21.48
N ALA A 174 22.67 1.52 21.93
CA ALA A 174 22.77 2.83 22.57
C ALA A 174 22.46 3.98 21.59
N GLY A 175 22.85 3.84 20.32
CA GLY A 175 22.49 4.79 19.27
C GLY A 175 20.99 4.82 19.00
N ARG A 176 20.33 3.65 18.92
CA ARG A 176 18.87 3.56 18.79
C ARG A 176 18.13 4.22 19.96
N GLN A 177 18.63 4.03 21.19
CA GLN A 177 18.03 4.69 22.36
C GLN A 177 18.11 6.22 22.26
N ILE A 178 19.26 6.78 21.88
CA ILE A 178 19.43 8.23 21.69
C ILE A 178 18.42 8.77 20.66
N LEU A 179 18.22 8.06 19.56
CA LEU A 179 17.29 8.45 18.50
C LEU A 179 15.83 8.40 18.99
N GLN A 180 15.46 7.33 19.70
CA GLN A 180 14.12 7.16 20.28
C GLN A 180 13.81 8.23 21.34
N ASP A 181 14.79 8.58 22.19
CA ASP A 181 14.67 9.64 23.19
C ASP A 181 14.50 11.03 22.53
N ALA A 182 15.08 11.23 21.35
CA ALA A 182 14.86 12.41 20.50
C ALA A 182 13.54 12.36 19.70
N GLY A 183 12.72 11.33 19.90
CA GLY A 183 11.42 11.19 19.28
C GLY A 183 11.45 10.62 17.86
N ILE A 184 12.57 10.04 17.44
CA ILE A 184 12.77 9.45 16.10
C ILE A 184 12.42 7.97 16.13
N ALA A 185 11.59 7.50 15.19
CA ALA A 185 11.32 6.09 15.02
C ALA A 185 12.57 5.37 14.49
N SER A 186 13.12 4.43 15.28
CA SER A 186 14.38 3.76 14.98
C SER A 186 14.23 2.24 14.92
N PHE A 187 14.66 1.66 13.80
CA PHE A 187 14.52 0.24 13.45
C PHE A 187 15.88 -0.48 13.44
N GLU A 188 15.83 -1.81 13.45
CA GLU A 188 17.03 -2.66 13.54
C GLU A 188 17.56 -3.09 12.17
N THR A 189 16.67 -3.27 11.19
CA THR A 189 17.03 -3.73 9.85
C THR A 189 16.59 -2.75 8.76
N PRO A 190 17.29 -2.74 7.61
CA PRO A 190 16.86 -1.96 6.43
C PRO A 190 15.45 -2.28 5.98
N ALA A 191 15.07 -3.57 6.07
CA ALA A 191 13.76 -4.03 5.65
C ALA A 191 12.67 -3.47 6.56
N ASP A 192 12.82 -3.58 7.88
CA ASP A 192 11.83 -3.04 8.83
C ASP A 192 11.68 -1.53 8.66
N ALA A 193 12.78 -0.80 8.45
CA ALA A 193 12.74 0.64 8.25
C ALA A 193 12.04 1.05 6.95
N ALA A 194 12.28 0.33 5.85
CA ALA A 194 11.59 0.56 4.58
C ALA A 194 10.10 0.20 4.68
N THR A 195 9.76 -0.91 5.34
CA THR A 195 8.38 -1.30 5.62
C THR A 195 7.67 -0.28 6.51
N ALA A 196 8.36 0.31 7.50
CA ALA A 196 7.79 1.35 8.35
C ALA A 196 7.34 2.59 7.56
N VAL A 197 8.10 2.98 6.52
CA VAL A 197 7.68 4.07 5.62
C VAL A 197 6.38 3.72 4.87
N SER A 198 6.19 2.45 4.53
CA SER A 198 4.95 1.99 3.90
C SER A 198 3.75 2.22 4.82
N TYR A 199 3.87 2.02 6.14
CA TYR A 199 2.80 2.28 7.09
C TYR A 199 2.36 3.74 7.09
N LEU A 200 3.29 4.70 6.99
CA LEU A 200 2.92 6.12 6.84
C LEU A 200 2.11 6.37 5.57
N SER A 201 2.52 5.75 4.47
CA SER A 201 1.86 5.88 3.17
C SER A 201 0.46 5.28 3.17
N GLU A 202 0.33 4.07 3.70
CA GLU A 202 -0.91 3.32 3.77
C GLU A 202 -1.90 3.93 4.76
N TRP A 203 -1.42 4.37 5.92
CA TRP A 203 -2.23 5.11 6.89
C TRP A 203 -2.71 6.42 6.30
N SER A 204 -1.84 7.16 5.60
CA SER A 204 -2.25 8.40 4.91
C SER A 204 -3.31 8.15 3.83
N ARG A 205 -3.22 7.02 3.11
CA ARG A 205 -4.25 6.55 2.19
C ARG A 205 -5.56 6.24 2.92
N ALA A 206 -5.50 5.56 4.06
CA ALA A 206 -6.67 5.22 4.88
C ALA A 206 -7.35 6.48 5.45
N GLN A 207 -6.58 7.43 5.99
CA GLN A 207 -7.09 8.70 6.50
C GLN A 207 -7.76 9.54 5.41
N ARG A 208 -7.17 9.60 4.21
CA ARG A 208 -7.83 10.23 3.07
C ARG A 208 -9.12 9.52 2.70
N ALA A 209 -9.16 8.19 2.73
CA ALA A 209 -10.37 7.44 2.46
C ALA A 209 -11.45 7.78 3.49
N LEU A 210 -11.13 7.78 4.79
CA LEU A 210 -12.03 8.18 5.88
C LEU A 210 -12.63 9.58 5.64
N MET A 211 -11.80 10.55 5.24
CA MET A 211 -12.21 11.93 4.97
C MET A 211 -12.97 12.10 3.64
N ARG A 212 -13.06 11.08 2.79
CA ARG A 212 -13.97 11.12 1.63
C ARG A 212 -15.39 11.09 2.14
N THR A 213 -16.01 12.26 2.21
CA THR A 213 -17.45 12.40 2.27
C THR A 213 -18.02 11.76 1.01
N PRO A 214 -18.87 10.73 1.11
CA PRO A 214 -19.69 10.33 -0.02
C PRO A 214 -20.41 11.58 -0.53
N SER A 215 -20.50 11.76 -1.85
CA SER A 215 -21.29 12.83 -2.44
C SER A 215 -22.65 12.89 -1.73
N SER A 216 -23.02 14.03 -1.15
CA SER A 216 -24.36 14.22 -0.57
C SER A 216 -25.43 14.31 -1.64
N SER A 217 -25.01 14.52 -2.90
CA SER A 217 -25.81 14.05 -4.01
C SER A 217 -25.88 12.55 -3.86
N SER A 218 -27.06 12.04 -3.56
CA SER A 218 -27.53 10.94 -4.37
C SER A 218 -27.20 11.31 -5.83
N GLU A 219 -26.03 10.87 -6.33
CA GLU A 219 -26.06 10.33 -7.68
C GLU A 219 -27.31 9.50 -7.67
N GLU A 220 -28.24 9.79 -8.56
CA GLU A 220 -29.39 8.96 -8.81
C GLU A 220 -28.83 7.58 -9.20
N VAL A 221 -28.34 6.83 -8.20
CA VAL A 221 -28.31 5.39 -8.23
C VAL A 221 -29.78 5.14 -8.43
N THR A 222 -30.12 4.85 -9.67
CA THR A 222 -31.43 4.46 -10.14
C THR A 222 -31.71 3.13 -9.47
N SER A 223 -31.91 3.18 -8.15
CA SER A 223 -32.07 2.06 -7.27
C SER A 223 -33.50 1.63 -7.44
N ASN A 224 -33.72 0.74 -8.40
CA ASN A 224 -35.02 0.09 -8.54
C ASN A 224 -35.10 -1.04 -7.52
N ARG A 225 -35.11 -0.68 -6.24
CA ARG A 225 -35.18 -1.62 -5.12
C ARG A 225 -36.37 -2.56 -5.27
N ASP A 226 -37.49 -2.05 -5.79
CA ASP A 226 -38.68 -2.86 -6.04
C ASP A 226 -38.45 -3.93 -7.11
N ALA A 227 -37.73 -3.62 -8.20
CA ALA A 227 -37.35 -4.62 -9.19
C ALA A 227 -36.43 -5.70 -8.59
N VAL A 228 -35.47 -5.32 -7.75
CA VAL A 228 -34.59 -6.29 -7.08
C VAL A 228 -35.39 -7.19 -6.13
N LEU A 229 -36.28 -6.60 -5.34
CA LEU A 229 -37.17 -7.36 -4.44
C LEU A 229 -38.13 -8.26 -5.22
N ALA A 230 -38.59 -7.85 -6.41
CA ALA A 230 -39.42 -8.68 -7.27
C ALA A 230 -38.65 -9.93 -7.75
N ILE A 231 -37.38 -9.78 -8.18
CA ILE A 231 -36.50 -10.89 -8.54
C ILE A 231 -36.35 -11.85 -7.34
N PHE A 232 -36.02 -11.31 -6.15
CA PHE A 232 -35.81 -12.13 -4.95
C PHE A 232 -37.08 -12.87 -4.52
N ARG A 233 -38.24 -12.20 -4.58
CA ARG A 233 -39.53 -12.81 -4.27
C ARG A 233 -39.87 -13.92 -5.27
N GLN A 234 -39.58 -13.74 -6.56
CA GLN A 234 -39.83 -14.79 -7.55
C GLN A 234 -38.95 -16.01 -7.30
N VAL A 235 -37.65 -15.81 -7.09
CA VAL A 235 -36.70 -16.89 -6.77
C VAL A 235 -37.11 -17.63 -5.49
N ALA A 236 -37.57 -16.91 -4.47
CA ALA A 236 -38.07 -17.50 -3.23
C ALA A 236 -39.37 -18.29 -3.45
N LYS A 237 -40.29 -17.80 -4.29
CA LYS A 237 -41.52 -18.53 -4.68
C LYS A 237 -41.21 -19.83 -5.40
N ASP A 238 -40.15 -19.85 -6.21
CA ASP A 238 -39.68 -21.04 -6.90
C ASP A 238 -38.92 -22.02 -5.95
N GLY A 239 -38.82 -21.70 -4.65
CA GLY A 239 -38.11 -22.52 -3.66
C GLY A 239 -36.59 -22.47 -3.78
N ARG A 240 -36.06 -21.56 -4.61
CA ARG A 240 -34.62 -21.42 -4.86
C ARG A 240 -33.98 -20.49 -3.83
N ARG A 241 -32.71 -20.77 -3.50
CA ARG A 241 -31.87 -19.92 -2.63
C ARG A 241 -30.72 -19.24 -3.38
N MET A 242 -30.62 -19.47 -4.69
CA MET A 242 -29.56 -18.97 -5.55
C MET A 242 -30.16 -18.33 -6.78
N LEU A 243 -29.66 -17.15 -7.14
CA LEU A 243 -29.99 -16.46 -8.39
C LEU A 243 -29.25 -17.12 -9.55
N THR A 244 -29.91 -17.19 -10.70
CA THR A 244 -29.23 -17.45 -11.97
C THR A 244 -28.39 -16.25 -12.38
N GLU A 245 -27.44 -16.45 -13.31
CA GLU A 245 -26.58 -15.36 -13.78
C GLU A 245 -27.36 -14.17 -14.39
N PRO A 246 -28.42 -14.36 -15.22
CA PRO A 246 -29.26 -13.27 -15.69
C PRO A 246 -29.98 -12.52 -14.55
N GLU A 247 -30.53 -13.25 -13.56
CA GLU A 247 -31.22 -12.65 -12.41
C GLU A 247 -30.26 -11.83 -11.54
N ALA A 248 -29.06 -12.36 -11.27
CA ALA A 248 -28.03 -11.66 -10.50
C ALA A 248 -27.56 -10.39 -11.22
N LYS A 249 -27.31 -10.45 -12.54
CA LYS A 249 -26.93 -9.29 -13.35
C LYS A 249 -28.04 -8.25 -13.42
N ALA A 250 -29.31 -8.67 -13.55
CA ALA A 250 -30.45 -7.76 -13.50
C ALA A 250 -30.55 -7.05 -12.14
N ALA A 251 -30.34 -7.78 -11.03
CA ALA A 251 -30.33 -7.19 -9.69
C ALA A 251 -29.18 -6.18 -9.49
N ILE A 252 -27.98 -6.49 -9.99
CA ILE A 252 -26.80 -5.61 -9.94
C ILE A 252 -27.02 -4.35 -10.82
N SER A 253 -27.53 -4.53 -12.04
CA SER A 253 -27.85 -3.44 -12.96
C SER A 253 -28.92 -2.50 -12.43
N ALA A 254 -29.90 -3.01 -11.67
CA ALA A 254 -30.91 -2.21 -10.99
C ALA A 254 -30.36 -1.34 -9.84
N TYR A 255 -29.07 -1.43 -9.52
CA TYR A 255 -28.33 -0.49 -8.66
C TYR A 255 -27.35 0.38 -9.44
N GLY A 256 -27.47 0.46 -10.77
CA GLY A 256 -26.60 1.27 -11.63
C GLY A 256 -25.20 0.71 -11.83
N ILE A 257 -24.92 -0.51 -11.36
CA ILE A 257 -23.62 -1.17 -11.56
C ILE A 257 -23.60 -1.76 -12.99
N PRO A 258 -22.66 -1.36 -13.85
CA PRO A 258 -22.58 -1.88 -15.22
C PRO A 258 -22.38 -3.40 -15.23
N VAL A 259 -23.18 -4.09 -16.04
CA VAL A 259 -23.04 -5.53 -16.29
C VAL A 259 -22.96 -5.76 -17.80
N PRO A 260 -22.22 -6.78 -18.26
CA PRO A 260 -22.21 -7.14 -19.68
C PRO A 260 -23.62 -7.51 -20.15
N GLU A 261 -23.99 -7.10 -21.36
CA GLU A 261 -25.24 -7.50 -21.98
C GLU A 261 -25.33 -9.03 -22.00
N THR A 262 -26.47 -9.55 -21.52
CA THR A 262 -26.67 -10.99 -21.33
C THR A 262 -27.96 -11.40 -22.00
N ILE A 263 -27.87 -12.38 -22.91
CA ILE A 263 -29.00 -12.89 -23.68
C ILE A 263 -29.18 -14.36 -23.31
N VAL A 264 -30.39 -14.75 -22.93
CA VAL A 264 -30.73 -16.16 -22.68
C VAL A 264 -31.18 -16.77 -24.01
N ALA A 265 -30.43 -17.76 -24.48
CA ALA A 265 -30.77 -18.57 -25.65
C ALA A 265 -31.21 -19.98 -25.20
N ARG A 266 -32.29 -20.49 -25.78
CA ARG A 266 -32.85 -21.82 -25.50
C ARG A 266 -32.49 -22.86 -26.56
N SER A 267 -31.88 -22.44 -27.66
CA SER A 267 -31.46 -23.29 -28.76
C SER A 267 -30.13 -22.83 -29.36
N PRO A 268 -29.38 -23.71 -30.05
CA PRO A 268 -28.17 -23.31 -30.76
C PRO A 268 -28.40 -22.18 -31.77
N ALA A 269 -29.53 -22.20 -32.49
CA ALA A 269 -29.89 -21.16 -33.45
C ALA A 269 -30.14 -19.79 -32.76
N GLU A 270 -30.79 -19.78 -31.60
CA GLU A 270 -30.94 -18.56 -30.80
C GLU A 270 -29.59 -18.05 -30.27
N ALA A 271 -28.69 -18.95 -29.89
CA ALA A 271 -27.35 -18.58 -29.41
C ALA A 271 -26.53 -17.94 -30.54
N GLU A 272 -26.60 -18.47 -31.76
CA GLU A 272 -25.95 -17.90 -32.95
C GLU A 272 -26.52 -16.51 -33.28
N ALA A 273 -27.84 -16.35 -33.29
CA ALA A 273 -28.48 -15.06 -33.52
C ALA A 273 -28.11 -14.03 -32.44
N ALA A 274 -28.06 -14.44 -31.17
CA ALA A 274 -27.63 -13.61 -30.05
C ALA A 274 -26.15 -13.20 -30.18
N ALA A 275 -25.27 -14.13 -30.53
CA ALA A 275 -23.86 -13.87 -30.79
C ALA A 275 -23.68 -12.83 -31.91
N GLY A 276 -24.37 -12.99 -33.04
CA GLY A 276 -24.34 -12.04 -34.15
C GLY A 276 -24.80 -10.63 -33.79
N ARG A 277 -25.68 -10.49 -32.78
CA ARG A 277 -26.06 -9.18 -32.22
C ARG A 277 -24.97 -8.59 -31.34
N LEU A 278 -24.40 -9.39 -30.44
CA LEU A 278 -23.39 -8.95 -29.48
C LEU A 278 -22.07 -8.55 -30.15
N PHE A 279 -21.63 -9.31 -31.17
CA PHE A 279 -20.42 -9.02 -31.94
C PHE A 279 -20.44 -7.67 -32.68
N LYS A 280 -21.60 -7.03 -32.84
CA LYS A 280 -21.68 -5.66 -33.39
C LYS A 280 -21.09 -4.61 -32.45
N THR A 281 -20.99 -4.93 -31.16
CA THR A 281 -20.61 -3.98 -30.10
C THR A 281 -19.49 -4.51 -29.18
N SER A 282 -19.09 -5.77 -29.34
CA SER A 282 -18.12 -6.45 -28.49
C SER A 282 -17.17 -7.29 -29.35
N GLU A 283 -15.87 -7.25 -29.05
CA GLU A 283 -14.85 -8.04 -29.76
C GLU A 283 -14.81 -9.51 -29.32
N GLN A 284 -15.32 -9.80 -28.13
CA GLN A 284 -15.35 -11.14 -27.52
C GLN A 284 -16.70 -11.39 -26.86
N ILE A 285 -17.15 -12.64 -26.88
CA ILE A 285 -18.37 -13.11 -26.22
C ILE A 285 -18.09 -14.38 -25.41
N VAL A 286 -18.91 -14.60 -24.38
CA VAL A 286 -18.82 -15.81 -23.59
C VAL A 286 -20.15 -16.54 -23.65
N VAL A 287 -20.12 -17.81 -24.07
CA VAL A 287 -21.28 -18.68 -24.05
C VAL A 287 -21.21 -19.54 -22.80
N LYS A 288 -22.25 -19.47 -21.97
CA LYS A 288 -22.33 -20.22 -20.72
C LYS A 288 -23.61 -21.03 -20.66
N LEU A 289 -23.51 -22.26 -20.16
CA LEU A 289 -24.67 -23.07 -19.81
C LEU A 289 -25.49 -22.33 -18.75
N LEU A 290 -26.81 -22.27 -18.96
CA LEU A 290 -27.74 -21.79 -17.94
C LEU A 290 -28.46 -23.01 -17.35
N SER A 291 -28.16 -23.33 -16.10
CA SER A 291 -28.77 -24.45 -15.37
C SER A 291 -29.02 -24.03 -13.93
N GLU A 292 -30.18 -24.41 -13.41
CA GLU A 292 -30.55 -24.19 -12.00
C GLU A 292 -29.94 -25.25 -11.08
N ALA A 293 -29.53 -26.40 -11.64
CA ALA A 293 -28.97 -27.52 -10.89
C ALA A 293 -27.43 -27.46 -10.79
N ILE A 294 -26.77 -26.67 -11.65
CA ILE A 294 -25.30 -26.69 -11.79
C ILE A 294 -24.73 -25.31 -11.45
N SER A 295 -24.11 -25.21 -10.27
CA SER A 295 -23.50 -23.98 -9.77
C SER A 295 -22.11 -23.71 -10.39
N HIS A 296 -21.27 -24.75 -10.52
CA HIS A 296 -19.91 -24.64 -11.07
C HIS A 296 -19.87 -25.08 -12.54
N LYS A 297 -20.25 -24.18 -13.44
CA LYS A 297 -20.37 -24.45 -14.88
C LYS A 297 -19.05 -24.76 -15.56
N SER A 298 -17.95 -24.14 -15.11
CA SER A 298 -16.62 -24.37 -15.67
C SER A 298 -16.14 -25.80 -15.48
N ASP A 299 -16.50 -26.44 -14.36
CA ASP A 299 -16.07 -27.80 -14.00
C ASP A 299 -16.64 -28.87 -14.95
N ILE A 300 -17.69 -28.53 -15.68
CA ILE A 300 -18.34 -29.41 -16.67
C ILE A 300 -18.14 -28.93 -18.11
N GLY A 301 -17.23 -27.98 -18.35
CA GLY A 301 -17.03 -27.37 -19.67
C GLY A 301 -18.21 -26.51 -20.13
N GLY A 302 -19.10 -26.12 -19.22
CA GLY A 302 -20.28 -25.28 -19.50
C GLY A 302 -19.97 -23.80 -19.69
N VAL A 303 -18.70 -23.44 -19.94
CA VAL A 303 -18.26 -22.07 -20.25
C VAL A 303 -17.29 -22.15 -21.43
N VAL A 304 -17.61 -21.46 -22.51
CA VAL A 304 -16.76 -21.34 -23.70
C VAL A 304 -16.46 -19.86 -23.92
N LEU A 305 -15.17 -19.54 -24.06
CA LEU A 305 -14.66 -18.19 -24.36
C LEU A 305 -14.39 -18.09 -25.87
N GLY A 306 -14.72 -16.96 -26.48
CA GLY A 306 -14.52 -16.72 -27.91
C GLY A 306 -14.49 -15.24 -28.28
#